data_AF-A0A2J1DYH2-F1
#
_entry.id   AF-A0A2J1DYH2-F1
#
_cell.length_a   1.000
_cell.length_b   1.000
_cell.length_c   1.000
_cell.angle_alpha   90.00
_cell.angle_beta   90.00
_cell.angle_gamma   90.00
#
_symmetry.space_group_name_H-M   'P 1'
#
loop_
_entity.id
_entity.type
_entity.pdbx_description
1 polymer ?
#
loop_
_entity_poly.entity_id
_entity_poly.type
_entity_poly.pdbx_seq_one_letter_code
_entity_poly.pdbx_strand_id
1 'polypeptide(L)'
;MSGAIYSASVVGSDTGRDVALLLMSATSGQEFPTVTLATMADIKVGMDVVAAGFPLGTDLAGPATFTKGIVSAMRTYEGYLYVQTDAAVNPGNSGGCMVNMDGLMIGIPSAGIVPYGEDIEDINLVIPVSDIISFLALYI
;
A
#
# COMPACT_ATOMS: atom_id res chain seq x y z
N MET A 1 -7.91 14.87 10.72
CA MET A 1 -8.89 14.17 9.86
C MET A 1 -10.27 14.34 10.48
N SER A 2 -11.33 14.50 9.69
CA SER A 2 -12.69 14.78 10.19
C SER A 2 -13.39 13.59 10.84
N GLY A 3 -12.85 12.37 10.70
CA GLY A 3 -13.50 11.14 11.18
C GLY A 3 -14.78 10.78 10.41
N ALA A 4 -15.00 11.39 9.25
CA ALA A 4 -16.17 11.14 8.41
C ALA A 4 -16.17 9.71 7.88
N ILE A 5 -17.35 9.08 7.88
CA ILE A 5 -17.57 7.72 7.39
C ILE A 5 -18.29 7.80 6.05
N TYR A 6 -17.78 7.10 5.05
CA TYR A 6 -18.38 7.00 3.72
C TYR A 6 -18.65 5.54 3.37
N SER A 7 -19.79 5.28 2.74
CA SER A 7 -20.04 3.98 2.12
C SER A 7 -19.21 3.84 0.85
N ALA A 8 -18.78 2.62 0.53
CA ALA A 8 -18.09 2.31 -0.71
C ALA A 8 -18.60 0.99 -1.31
N SER A 9 -18.49 0.86 -2.63
CA SER A 9 -18.77 -0.39 -3.37
C SER A 9 -17.50 -0.88 -4.07
N VAL A 10 -17.41 -2.18 -4.31
CA VAL A 10 -16.30 -2.77 -5.09
C VAL A 10 -16.54 -2.50 -6.57
N VAL A 11 -15.55 -1.90 -7.23
CA VAL A 11 -15.53 -1.72 -8.70
C VAL A 11 -14.90 -2.95 -9.36
N GLY A 12 -13.82 -3.46 -8.75
CA GLY A 12 -13.17 -4.68 -9.17
C GLY A 12 -12.01 -5.05 -8.26
N SER A 13 -11.47 -6.25 -8.44
CA SER A 13 -10.38 -6.79 -7.63
C SER A 13 -9.54 -7.76 -8.44
N ASP A 14 -8.26 -7.86 -8.10
CA ASP A 14 -7.33 -8.86 -8.59
C ASP A 14 -6.78 -9.63 -7.39
N THR A 15 -7.26 -10.87 -7.23
CA THR A 15 -6.83 -11.75 -6.12
C THR A 15 -5.41 -12.25 -6.29
N GLY A 16 -4.87 -12.30 -7.52
CA GLY A 16 -3.50 -12.72 -7.76
C GLY A 16 -2.48 -11.67 -7.32
N ARG A 17 -2.85 -10.38 -7.40
CA ARG A 17 -2.02 -9.24 -6.98
C ARG A 17 -2.38 -8.69 -5.60
N ASP A 18 -3.41 -9.23 -4.95
CA ASP A 18 -3.95 -8.76 -3.67
C ASP A 18 -4.33 -7.26 -3.71
N VAL A 19 -5.07 -6.84 -4.74
CA VAL A 19 -5.56 -5.46 -4.89
C VAL A 19 -7.05 -5.38 -5.18
N ALA A 20 -7.70 -4.31 -4.70
CA ALA A 20 -9.08 -4.00 -4.98
C ALA A 20 -9.29 -2.50 -5.24
N LEU A 21 -10.20 -2.16 -6.15
CA LEU A 21 -10.64 -0.81 -6.42
C LEU A 21 -12.04 -0.61 -5.81
N LEU A 22 -12.15 0.40 -4.95
CA LEU A 22 -13.41 0.77 -4.31
C LEU A 22 -13.89 2.12 -4.83
N LEU A 23 -15.21 2.23 -5.07
CA LEU A 23 -15.88 3.48 -5.38
C LEU A 23 -16.57 4.00 -4.12
N MET A 24 -16.12 5.14 -3.63
CA MET A 24 -16.70 5.80 -2.47
C MET A 24 -17.92 6.65 -2.86
N SER A 25 -19.01 6.54 -2.11
CA SER A 25 -20.21 7.36 -2.25
C SER A 25 -19.95 8.75 -1.70
N ALA A 26 -19.46 9.66 -2.55
CA ALA A 26 -19.25 11.06 -2.23
C ALA A 26 -20.32 11.96 -2.87
N THR A 27 -20.63 13.08 -2.21
CA THR A 27 -21.46 14.13 -2.79
C THR A 27 -20.79 14.75 -4.02
N SER A 28 -21.55 14.97 -5.09
CA SER A 28 -21.04 15.60 -6.32
C SER A 28 -20.32 16.92 -6.00
N GLY A 29 -19.08 17.08 -6.49
CA GLY A 29 -18.26 18.28 -6.30
C GLY A 29 -17.41 18.29 -5.02
N GLN A 30 -17.46 17.23 -4.21
CA GLN A 30 -16.54 17.09 -3.08
C GLN A 30 -15.15 16.65 -3.58
N GLU A 31 -14.13 17.45 -3.30
CA GLU A 31 -12.73 17.10 -3.56
C GLU A 31 -12.13 16.37 -2.36
N PHE A 32 -11.33 15.33 -2.63
CA PHE A 32 -10.57 14.60 -1.62
C PHE A 32 -9.07 14.79 -1.87
N PRO A 33 -8.26 14.89 -0.82
CA PRO A 33 -6.81 14.86 -0.99
C PRO A 33 -6.41 13.52 -1.63
N THR A 34 -5.54 13.60 -2.63
CA THR A 34 -5.02 12.43 -3.35
C THR A 34 -3.52 12.31 -3.12
N VAL A 35 -3.01 11.09 -3.29
CA VAL A 35 -1.57 10.84 -3.28
C VAL A 35 -1.04 10.91 -4.70
N THR A 36 0.18 11.44 -4.87
CA THR A 36 0.86 11.40 -6.17
C THR A 36 1.57 10.06 -6.29
N LEU A 37 1.37 9.37 -7.42
CA LEU A 37 2.03 8.09 -7.69
C LEU A 37 3.46 8.32 -8.17
N ALA A 38 4.39 7.54 -7.64
CA ALA A 38 5.75 7.45 -8.16
C ALA A 38 5.80 6.62 -9.45
N THR A 39 6.95 6.63 -10.11
CA THR A 39 7.30 5.69 -11.19
C THR A 39 8.32 4.68 -10.69
N MET A 40 8.53 3.60 -11.43
CA MET A 40 9.59 2.62 -11.10
C MET A 40 10.99 3.24 -11.13
N ALA A 41 11.21 4.35 -11.84
CA ALA A 41 12.50 5.05 -11.86
C ALA A 41 12.80 5.78 -10.53
N ASP A 42 11.77 6.05 -9.75
CA ASP A 42 11.87 6.72 -8.44
C ASP A 42 12.14 5.72 -7.30
N ILE A 43 12.09 4.41 -7.57
CA ILE A 43 12.25 3.35 -6.57
C ILE A 43 13.66 2.76 -6.69
N LYS A 44 14.46 2.88 -5.62
CA LYS A 44 15.84 2.40 -5.57
C LYS A 44 16.11 1.66 -4.27
N VAL A 45 16.81 0.53 -4.37
CA VAL A 45 17.29 -0.20 -3.18
C VAL A 45 18.16 0.72 -2.33
N GLY A 46 17.93 0.70 -1.02
CA GLY A 46 18.60 1.54 -0.02
C GLY A 46 17.94 2.91 0.20
N MET A 47 16.88 3.27 -0.53
CA MET A 47 16.17 4.52 -0.26
C MET A 47 15.28 4.39 0.98
N ASP A 48 15.20 5.48 1.76
CA ASP A 48 14.26 5.59 2.87
C ASP A 48 12.81 5.58 2.36
N VAL A 49 11.95 4.90 3.09
CA VAL A 49 10.51 4.83 2.85
C VAL A 49 9.73 4.92 4.15
N VAL A 50 8.47 5.32 4.05
CA VAL A 50 7.52 5.31 5.16
C VAL A 50 6.27 4.56 4.73
N ALA A 51 5.86 3.57 5.52
CA ALA A 51 4.56 2.93 5.40
C ALA A 51 3.57 3.59 6.37
N ALA A 52 2.36 3.86 5.89
CA ALA A 52 1.29 4.47 6.65
C ALA A 52 0.02 3.60 6.60
N GLY A 53 -0.59 3.37 7.76
CA GLY A 53 -1.77 2.52 7.88
C GLY A 53 -2.46 2.65 9.24
N PHE A 54 -3.44 1.79 9.48
CA PHE A 54 -4.18 1.72 10.74
C PHE A 54 -4.03 0.30 11.32
N PRO A 55 -2.84 -0.06 11.85
CA PRO A 55 -2.58 -1.38 12.39
C PRO A 55 -3.55 -1.68 13.54
N LEU A 56 -4.09 -2.90 13.58
CA LEU A 56 -5.10 -3.35 14.56
C LEU A 56 -6.43 -2.56 14.55
N GLY A 57 -6.64 -1.65 13.58
CA GLY A 57 -7.92 -1.00 13.34
C GLY A 57 -8.57 -0.40 14.59
N THR A 58 -9.76 -0.89 14.95
CA THR A 58 -10.51 -0.43 16.13
C THR A 58 -9.92 -0.89 17.46
N ASP A 59 -9.14 -1.96 17.46
CA ASP A 59 -8.51 -2.50 18.68
C ASP A 59 -7.38 -1.59 19.17
N LEU A 60 -6.80 -0.80 18.27
CA LEU A 60 -5.83 0.25 18.57
C LEU A 60 -6.29 1.59 17.99
N ALA A 61 -7.32 2.18 18.60
CA ALA A 61 -7.89 3.45 18.16
C ALA A 61 -6.87 4.60 18.22
N GLY A 62 -6.74 5.36 17.13
CA GLY A 62 -5.81 6.49 17.05
C GLY A 62 -5.68 7.08 15.64
N PRO A 63 -4.78 8.07 15.45
CA PRO A 63 -4.37 8.50 14.11
C PRO A 63 -3.65 7.35 13.37
N ALA A 64 -3.42 7.53 12.06
CA ALA A 64 -2.63 6.59 11.29
C ALA A 64 -1.23 6.39 11.92
N THR A 65 -0.78 5.14 11.93
CA THR A 65 0.58 4.77 12.34
C THR A 65 1.52 4.88 11.15
N PHE A 66 2.70 5.43 11.40
CA PHE A 66 3.76 5.55 10.42
C PHE A 66 4.96 4.71 10.86
N THR A 67 5.45 3.85 9.97
CA THR A 67 6.65 3.04 10.19
C THR A 67 7.68 3.40 9.13
N LYS A 68 8.92 3.64 9.55
CA LYS A 68 10.03 3.97 8.65
C LYS A 68 10.87 2.71 8.41
N GLY A 69 11.35 2.58 7.19
CA GLY A 69 12.36 1.60 6.80
C GLY A 69 13.03 2.03 5.51
N ILE A 70 13.57 1.07 4.78
CA ILE A 70 14.18 1.25 3.47
C ILE A 70 13.55 0.33 2.42
N VAL A 71 13.79 0.61 1.14
CA VAL A 71 13.68 -0.42 0.10
C VAL A 71 14.85 -1.38 0.27
N SER A 72 14.61 -2.54 0.86
CA SER A 72 15.64 -3.55 1.14
C SER A 72 16.05 -4.32 -0.12
N ALA A 73 15.10 -4.59 -1.02
CA ALA A 73 15.35 -5.26 -2.29
C ALA A 73 14.15 -5.15 -3.24
N MET A 74 14.38 -5.54 -4.50
CA MET A 74 13.30 -5.94 -5.41
C MET A 74 13.24 -7.47 -5.43
N ARG A 75 12.04 -8.05 -5.32
CA ARG A 75 11.82 -9.50 -5.25
C ARG A 75 10.79 -9.95 -6.27
N THR A 76 11.01 -11.10 -6.87
CA THR A 76 9.97 -11.81 -7.60
C THR A 76 9.51 -12.99 -6.77
N TYR A 77 8.22 -13.05 -6.47
CA TYR A 77 7.60 -14.12 -5.70
C TYR A 77 6.28 -14.52 -6.38
N GLU A 78 6.07 -15.81 -6.59
CA GLU A 78 4.90 -16.36 -7.29
C GLU A 78 4.58 -15.70 -8.65
N GLY A 79 5.61 -15.24 -9.36
CA GLY A 79 5.48 -14.60 -10.67
C GLY A 79 5.19 -13.09 -10.64
N TYR A 80 5.07 -12.49 -9.46
CA TYR A 80 4.84 -11.06 -9.28
C TYR A 80 6.08 -10.35 -8.74
N LEU A 81 6.24 -9.08 -9.13
CA LEU A 81 7.29 -8.20 -8.62
C LEU A 81 6.81 -7.54 -7.32
N TYR A 82 7.67 -7.50 -6.32
CA TYR A 82 7.45 -6.83 -5.05
C TYR A 82 8.62 -5.93 -4.70
N VAL A 83 8.31 -4.83 -4.01
CA VAL A 83 9.30 -4.04 -3.28
C VAL A 83 9.40 -4.65 -1.88
N GLN A 84 10.59 -5.15 -1.52
CA GLN A 84 10.87 -5.61 -0.16
C GLN A 84 11.27 -4.42 0.71
N THR A 85 10.76 -4.37 1.95
CA THR A 85 11.13 -3.37 2.96
C THR A 85 11.31 -4.01 4.34
N ASP A 86 12.14 -3.38 5.16
CA ASP A 86 12.28 -3.64 6.60
C ASP A 86 11.36 -2.73 7.44
N ALA A 87 10.63 -1.79 6.81
CA ALA A 87 9.61 -1.03 7.51
C ALA A 87 8.59 -2.01 8.09
N ALA A 88 8.20 -1.80 9.36
CA ALA A 88 7.24 -2.69 10.01
C ALA A 88 5.88 -2.67 9.29
N VAL A 89 5.48 -3.82 8.75
CA VAL A 89 4.17 -4.05 8.13
C VAL A 89 3.44 -5.08 8.98
N ASN A 90 2.31 -4.67 9.55
CA ASN A 90 1.45 -5.53 10.36
C ASN A 90 0.03 -5.53 9.78
N PRO A 91 -0.84 -6.49 10.15
CA PRO A 91 -2.26 -6.41 9.83
C PRO A 91 -2.86 -5.03 10.15
N GLY A 92 -3.47 -4.40 9.14
CA GLY A 92 -3.98 -3.03 9.18
C GLY A 92 -3.07 -1.97 8.52
N ASN A 93 -1.82 -2.32 8.19
CA ASN A 93 -1.03 -1.60 7.18
C ASN A 93 -1.35 -2.08 5.75
N SER A 94 -1.87 -3.31 5.62
CA SER A 94 -2.37 -3.84 4.35
C SER A 94 -3.42 -2.92 3.74
N GLY A 95 -3.24 -2.53 2.47
CA GLY A 95 -4.12 -1.58 1.79
C GLY A 95 -3.85 -0.10 2.11
N GLY A 96 -2.92 0.20 3.02
CA GLY A 96 -2.37 1.54 3.23
C GLY A 96 -1.42 1.97 2.11
N CYS A 97 -0.60 2.98 2.36
CA CYS A 97 0.39 3.44 1.38
C CYS A 97 1.83 3.30 1.91
N MET A 98 2.75 3.00 1.00
CA MET A 98 4.18 3.22 1.21
C MET A 98 4.63 4.37 0.31
N VAL A 99 5.33 5.34 0.90
CA VAL A 99 5.80 6.55 0.21
C VAL A 99 7.31 6.71 0.34
N ASN A 100 7.93 7.34 -0.65
CA ASN A 100 9.30 7.84 -0.52
C ASN A 100 9.35 9.13 0.30
N MET A 101 10.55 9.66 0.56
CA MET A 101 10.74 10.90 1.33
C MET A 101 10.21 12.17 0.63
N ASP A 102 9.92 12.10 -0.68
CA ASP A 102 9.26 13.19 -1.43
C ASP A 102 7.72 13.12 -1.34
N GLY A 103 7.18 12.11 -0.64
CA GLY A 103 5.74 11.90 -0.50
C GLY A 103 5.08 11.22 -1.70
N LEU A 104 5.85 10.70 -2.66
CA LEU A 104 5.34 9.93 -3.78
C LEU A 104 5.06 8.49 -3.37
N MET A 105 3.88 7.98 -3.70
CA MET A 105 3.49 6.60 -3.40
C MET A 105 4.24 5.62 -4.28
N ILE A 106 4.97 4.71 -3.66
CA ILE A 106 5.76 3.68 -4.33
C ILE A 106 5.07 2.31 -4.33
N GLY A 107 4.04 2.12 -3.50
CA GLY A 107 3.27 0.88 -3.48
C GLY A 107 2.29 0.75 -2.31
N ILE A 108 1.63 -0.41 -2.23
CA ILE A 108 0.70 -0.80 -1.17
C ILE A 108 1.34 -1.94 -0.36
N PRO A 109 1.62 -1.76 0.94
CA PRO A 109 2.07 -2.84 1.80
C PRO A 109 1.02 -3.97 1.84
N SER A 110 1.46 -5.22 1.86
CA SER A 110 0.57 -6.36 2.16
C SER A 110 1.19 -7.26 3.22
N ALA A 111 0.53 -7.34 4.37
CA ALA A 111 0.83 -8.33 5.41
C ALA A 111 0.31 -9.74 5.06
N GLY A 112 -0.46 -9.89 3.98
CA GLY A 112 -0.97 -11.21 3.55
C GLY A 112 0.05 -11.99 2.72
N ILE A 113 1.09 -11.32 2.21
CA ILE A 113 2.10 -11.93 1.36
C ILE A 113 3.29 -12.29 2.23
N VAL A 114 3.33 -13.56 2.61
CA VAL A 114 4.30 -14.11 3.55
C VAL A 114 5.19 -15.12 2.81
N PRO A 115 6.38 -14.69 2.32
CA PRO A 115 7.30 -15.61 1.65
C PRO A 115 7.63 -16.78 2.59
N TYR A 116 7.57 -18.01 2.08
CA TYR A 116 7.83 -19.24 2.85
C TYR A 116 6.73 -19.64 3.86
N GLY A 117 5.61 -18.90 3.93
CA GLY A 117 4.48 -19.24 4.79
C GLY A 117 4.70 -18.97 6.28
N GLU A 118 5.77 -18.28 6.64
CA GLU A 118 6.07 -17.83 8.00
C GLU A 118 6.41 -16.33 7.99
N ASP A 119 5.87 -15.58 8.94
CA ASP A 119 6.22 -14.17 9.11
C ASP A 119 7.70 -14.08 9.53
N ILE A 120 8.54 -13.60 8.63
CA ILE A 120 9.97 -13.38 8.88
C ILE A 120 10.18 -11.91 9.22
N GLU A 121 10.79 -11.67 10.38
CA GLU A 121 11.17 -10.33 10.84
C GLU A 121 11.97 -9.59 9.75
N ASP A 122 11.63 -8.32 9.52
CA ASP A 122 12.26 -7.42 8.54
C ASP A 122 12.17 -7.85 7.06
N ILE A 123 11.31 -8.83 6.72
CA ILE A 123 11.00 -9.18 5.32
C ILE A 123 9.51 -8.93 5.05
N ASN A 124 9.20 -7.68 4.68
CA ASN A 124 7.86 -7.28 4.29
C ASN A 124 7.80 -7.01 2.78
N LEU A 125 6.68 -7.37 2.15
CA LEU A 125 6.46 -7.16 0.72
C LEU A 125 5.41 -6.09 0.45
N VAL A 126 5.68 -5.30 -0.59
CA VAL A 126 4.85 -4.19 -1.02
C VAL A 126 4.55 -4.36 -2.50
N ILE A 127 3.27 -4.31 -2.85
CA ILE A 127 2.79 -4.34 -4.22
C ILE A 127 3.21 -3.02 -4.89
N PRO A 128 4.04 -3.05 -5.95
CA PRO A 128 4.64 -1.86 -6.51
C PRO A 128 3.60 -0.98 -7.21
N VAL A 129 3.87 0.33 -7.26
CA VAL A 129 3.01 1.31 -7.94
C VAL A 129 2.75 0.99 -9.41
N SER A 130 3.68 0.30 -10.09
CA SER A 130 3.49 -0.18 -11.47
C SER A 130 2.28 -1.11 -11.61
N ASP A 131 2.07 -1.98 -10.63
CA ASP A 131 1.01 -2.97 -10.64
C ASP A 131 -0.34 -2.31 -10.34
N ILE A 132 -0.33 -1.31 -9.44
CA ILE A 132 -1.48 -0.46 -9.15
C ILE A 132 -1.91 0.30 -10.41
N ILE A 133 -0.97 0.96 -11.11
CA ILE A 133 -1.26 1.70 -12.35
C ILE A 133 -1.81 0.75 -13.42
N SER A 134 -1.20 -0.42 -13.58
CA SER A 134 -1.65 -1.41 -14.57
C SER A 134 -3.05 -1.93 -14.26
N PHE A 135 -3.38 -2.14 -12.99
CA PHE A 135 -4.72 -2.55 -12.54
C PHE A 135 -5.76 -1.45 -12.75
N LEU A 136 -5.44 -0.20 -12.39
CA LEU A 136 -6.34 0.94 -12.58
C LEU A 136 -6.66 1.19 -14.06
N ALA A 137 -5.69 0.99 -14.95
CA ALA A 137 -5.86 1.12 -16.40
C ALA A 137 -6.91 0.17 -17.01
N LEU A 138 -7.40 -0.82 -16.26
CA LEU A 138 -8.51 -1.68 -16.69
C LEU A 138 -9.89 -1.02 -16.53
N TYR A 139 -9.98 0.08 -15.79
CA TYR A 139 -11.24 0.74 -15.39
C TYR A 139 -11.34 2.21 -15.82
N ILE A 140 -10.28 2.77 -16.43
CA ILE A 140 -10.23 4.14 -16.96
C ILE A 140 -9.99 4.13 -18.47
#